data_AF-A0A930Z4S6-F1
#
_entry.id   AF-A0A930Z4S6-F1
#
_cell.length_a   1.000
_cell.length_b   1.000
_cell.length_c   1.000
_cell.angle_alpha   90.00
_cell.angle_beta   90.00
_cell.angle_gamma   90.00
#
_symmetry.space_group_name_H-M   'P 1'
#
loop_
_entity.id
_entity.type
_entity.pdbx_description
1 polymer ?
#
loop_
_entity_poly.entity_id
_entity_poly.type
_entity_poly.pdbx_seq_one_letter_code
_entity_poly.pdbx_strand_id
1 'polypeptide(L)'
;MALLTTCFAAVLMLTSGCTTVRSNLGTTDSGCYLGLPAATKSVHSVGRLSGVHRVRLTQLKKSFPGLLASLQVEATRQQVCLFAFSGSFTAASVSKPRGRPDGHLAVVVLSTPANELIGTVILNHLPLRFGHSHIGLLAEVKGGGGTAVS
;
A
#
# COMPACT_ATOMS: atom_id res chain seq x y z
N MET A 1 55.38 20.55 32.88
CA MET A 1 55.33 21.16 31.53
C MET A 1 54.03 20.75 30.88
N ALA A 2 53.01 21.59 31.06
CA ALA A 2 51.74 21.52 30.36
C ALA A 2 51.87 22.27 29.02
N LEU A 3 51.17 21.81 27.97
CA LEU A 3 50.54 22.59 26.88
C LEU A 3 50.43 21.70 25.63
N LEU A 4 49.22 21.21 25.36
CA LEU A 4 48.65 21.08 24.01
C LEU A 4 47.16 20.77 24.15
N THR A 5 46.46 21.77 24.67
CA THR A 5 45.01 21.89 24.68
C THR A 5 44.59 22.57 23.37
N THR A 6 43.37 22.24 22.91
CA THR A 6 42.48 22.99 21.98
C THR A 6 42.78 22.98 20.47
N CYS A 7 42.00 22.20 19.72
CA CYS A 7 41.04 22.70 18.71
C CYS A 7 40.38 21.55 17.95
N PHE A 8 39.29 20.97 18.47
CA PHE A 8 38.20 20.40 17.65
C PHE A 8 36.91 20.45 18.46
N ALA A 9 36.56 21.66 18.89
CA ALA A 9 35.19 21.98 19.26
C ALA A 9 34.42 22.31 17.98
N ALA A 10 33.19 21.78 17.90
CA ALA A 10 32.13 22.10 16.94
C ALA A 10 32.10 21.33 15.60
N VAL A 11 31.47 20.15 15.63
CA VAL A 11 30.48 19.75 14.61
C VAL A 11 29.31 19.10 15.36
N LEU A 12 28.31 19.92 15.74
CA LEU A 12 26.94 19.85 15.21
C LEU A 12 26.28 18.49 15.45
N MET A 13 25.53 18.35 16.55
CA MET A 13 24.08 18.59 16.61
C MET A 13 23.25 17.61 15.75
N LEU A 14 22.45 16.80 16.47
CA LEU A 14 21.10 16.38 16.10
C LEU A 14 20.93 15.59 14.78
N THR A 15 20.99 14.26 14.88
CA THR A 15 20.13 13.38 14.09
C THR A 15 19.31 12.53 15.07
N SER A 16 18.36 13.12 15.80
CA SER A 16 16.94 13.22 15.40
C SER A 16 16.47 12.05 14.54
N GLY A 17 15.65 11.19 15.14
CA GLY A 17 14.79 10.27 14.41
C GLY A 17 15.16 8.80 14.59
N CYS A 18 14.92 8.24 15.79
CA CYS A 18 14.29 6.93 15.79
C CYS A 18 13.03 7.08 14.95
N THR A 19 13.05 6.62 13.69
CA THR A 19 11.85 6.46 12.90
C THR A 19 11.06 5.35 13.57
N THR A 20 10.38 5.66 14.68
CA THR A 20 9.23 4.88 15.07
C THR A 20 8.21 5.16 13.98
N VAL A 21 8.29 4.37 12.91
CA VAL A 21 7.14 4.08 12.07
C VAL A 21 6.13 3.49 13.05
N ARG A 22 5.37 4.37 13.71
CA ARG A 22 4.10 3.99 14.28
C ARG A 22 3.26 3.70 13.06
N SER A 23 3.33 2.45 12.60
CA SER A 23 2.27 1.84 11.84
C SER A 23 1.01 2.24 12.59
N ASN A 24 0.21 3.10 11.96
CA ASN A 24 -1.03 3.60 12.51
C ASN A 24 -2.00 2.41 12.53
N LEU A 25 -1.74 1.48 13.47
CA LEU A 25 -2.62 0.43 13.94
C LEU A 25 -3.71 1.12 14.76
N GLY A 26 -4.35 2.12 14.15
CA GLY A 26 -5.57 2.69 14.65
C GLY A 26 -6.52 1.53 14.88
N THR A 27 -7.13 1.51 16.05
CA THR A 27 -8.06 0.50 16.59
C THR A 27 -9.19 0.11 15.63
N THR A 28 -9.34 0.81 14.51
CA THR A 28 -10.32 0.60 13.45
C THR A 28 -9.86 -0.41 12.38
N ASP A 29 -8.57 -0.64 12.16
CA ASP A 29 -8.08 -1.58 11.12
C ASP A 29 -7.55 -2.90 11.70
N SER A 30 -7.49 -3.04 13.03
CA SER A 30 -6.96 -4.21 13.75
C SER A 30 -7.60 -5.53 13.29
N GLY A 31 -8.92 -5.55 13.06
CA GLY A 31 -9.63 -6.73 12.58
C GLY A 31 -9.23 -7.16 11.17
N CYS A 32 -8.78 -6.23 10.32
CA CYS A 32 -8.33 -6.57 8.97
C CYS A 32 -6.97 -7.26 8.97
N TYR A 33 -6.11 -7.03 9.96
CA TYR A 33 -4.82 -7.72 10.02
C TYR A 33 -4.97 -9.25 10.19
N LEU A 34 -6.09 -9.73 10.73
CA LEU A 34 -6.40 -11.16 10.78
C LEU A 34 -6.60 -11.78 9.38
N GLY A 35 -7.04 -10.98 8.41
CA GLY A 35 -7.19 -11.39 7.02
C GLY A 35 -5.88 -11.33 6.21
N LEU A 36 -4.80 -10.79 6.77
CA LEU A 36 -3.55 -10.59 6.03
C LEU A 36 -2.97 -11.89 5.46
N PRO A 37 -2.92 -13.03 6.20
CA PRO A 37 -2.43 -14.29 5.62
C PRO A 37 -3.25 -14.75 4.41
N ALA A 38 -4.57 -14.58 4.45
CA ALA A 38 -5.45 -14.90 3.33
C ALA A 38 -5.22 -13.95 2.15
N ALA A 39 -5.00 -12.66 2.42
CA ALA A 39 -4.68 -11.67 1.40
C ALA A 39 -3.33 -11.96 0.71
N THR A 40 -2.29 -12.23 1.49
CA THR A 40 -0.96 -12.61 0.97
C THR A 40 -1.03 -13.89 0.14
N LYS A 41 -1.78 -14.89 0.58
CA LYS A 41 -2.01 -16.12 -0.19
C LYS A 41 -2.71 -15.82 -1.52
N SER A 42 -3.63 -14.85 -1.56
CA SER A 42 -4.38 -14.46 -2.76
C SER A 42 -3.50 -13.84 -3.85
N VAL A 43 -2.35 -13.27 -3.49
CA VAL A 43 -1.32 -12.77 -4.43
C VAL A 43 -0.14 -13.74 -4.57
N HIS A 44 -0.31 -15.00 -4.16
CA HIS A 44 0.71 -16.05 -4.18
C HIS A 44 2.03 -15.65 -3.49
N SER A 45 1.95 -14.82 -2.44
CA SER A 45 3.11 -14.25 -1.73
C SER A 45 4.02 -13.38 -2.61
N VAL A 46 3.50 -12.85 -3.72
CA VAL A 46 4.22 -11.94 -4.61
C VAL A 46 3.90 -10.49 -4.24
N GLY A 47 4.93 -9.64 -4.31
CA GLY A 47 4.82 -8.20 -4.06
C GLY A 47 4.96 -7.81 -2.59
N ARG A 48 4.92 -6.50 -2.35
CA ARG A 48 5.10 -5.88 -1.04
C ARG A 48 3.79 -5.25 -0.58
N LEU A 49 3.38 -5.56 0.65
CA LEU A 49 2.22 -4.92 1.26
C LEU A 49 2.47 -3.41 1.38
N SER A 50 1.62 -2.63 0.72
CA SER A 50 1.65 -1.17 0.72
C SER A 50 0.72 -0.57 1.77
N GLY A 51 -0.37 -1.27 2.14
CA GLY A 51 -1.31 -0.79 3.15
C GLY A 51 -2.53 -1.69 3.34
N VAL A 52 -3.25 -1.45 4.44
CA VAL A 52 -4.49 -2.15 4.81
C VAL A 52 -5.52 -1.11 5.21
N HIS A 53 -6.75 -1.22 4.69
CA HIS A 53 -7.84 -0.31 5.01
C HIS A 53 -9.17 -1.04 5.16
N ARG A 54 -9.87 -0.79 6.25
CA ARG A 54 -11.25 -1.20 6.45
C ARG A 54 -12.21 -0.15 5.89
N VAL A 55 -13.08 -0.54 4.97
CA VAL A 55 -14.09 0.35 4.38
C VAL A 55 -15.45 -0.32 4.28
N ARG A 56 -16.51 0.48 4.14
CA ARG A 56 -17.84 -0.04 3.75
C ARG A 56 -17.97 -0.04 2.23
N LEU A 57 -18.65 -1.04 1.66
CA LEU A 57 -18.88 -1.08 0.19
C LEU A 57 -19.65 0.16 -0.31
N THR A 58 -20.56 0.72 0.49
CA THR A 58 -21.22 2.00 0.16
C THR A 58 -20.24 3.19 0.08
N GLN A 59 -19.22 3.22 0.94
CA GLN A 59 -18.18 4.26 0.90
C GLN A 59 -17.24 4.04 -0.28
N LEU A 60 -16.96 2.78 -0.62
CA LEU A 60 -16.20 2.41 -1.81
C LEU A 60 -16.92 2.83 -3.09
N LYS A 61 -18.25 2.65 -3.17
CA LYS A 61 -19.07 3.15 -4.31
C LYS A 61 -18.91 4.66 -4.51
N LYS A 62 -18.94 5.43 -3.41
CA LYS A 62 -18.84 6.89 -3.45
C LYS A 62 -17.43 7.37 -3.80
N SER A 63 -16.42 6.72 -3.25
CA SER A 63 -15.03 7.17 -3.38
C SER A 63 -14.37 6.63 -4.66
N PHE A 64 -14.70 5.40 -5.05
CA PHE A 64 -14.06 4.64 -6.13
C PHE A 64 -15.07 3.73 -6.86
N PRO A 65 -16.02 4.30 -7.62
CA PRO A 65 -17.03 3.51 -8.33
C PRO A 65 -16.42 2.48 -9.29
N GLY A 66 -15.27 2.78 -9.90
CA GLY A 66 -14.57 1.86 -10.81
C GLY A 66 -14.03 0.59 -10.14
N LEU A 67 -13.60 0.69 -8.87
CA LEU A 67 -13.12 -0.48 -8.13
C LEU A 67 -14.29 -1.39 -7.76
N LEU A 68 -15.41 -0.81 -7.32
CA LEU A 68 -16.61 -1.58 -7.05
C LEU A 68 -17.18 -2.24 -8.32
N ALA A 69 -17.21 -1.50 -9.43
CA ALA A 69 -17.65 -2.05 -10.72
C ALA A 69 -16.77 -3.23 -11.16
N SER A 70 -15.45 -3.16 -10.92
CA SER A 70 -14.52 -4.24 -11.25
C SER A 70 -14.75 -5.50 -10.39
N LEU A 71 -15.14 -5.33 -9.12
CA LEU A 71 -15.47 -6.44 -8.24
C LEU A 71 -16.78 -7.14 -8.63
N GLN A 72 -17.66 -6.47 -9.39
CA GLN A 72 -19.00 -6.95 -9.75
C GLN A 72 -19.85 -7.30 -8.51
N VAL A 73 -19.72 -6.49 -7.45
CA VAL A 73 -20.44 -6.68 -6.18
C VAL A 73 -21.36 -5.50 -5.94
N GLU A 74 -22.56 -5.78 -5.45
CA GLU A 74 -23.52 -4.76 -5.06
C GLU A 74 -23.02 -3.93 -3.86
N ALA A 75 -23.32 -2.63 -3.88
CA ALA A 75 -22.94 -1.73 -2.81
C ALA A 75 -23.82 -1.92 -1.56
N THR A 76 -23.54 -2.96 -0.80
CA THR A 76 -24.21 -3.24 0.47
C THR A 76 -23.59 -2.44 1.64
N ARG A 77 -24.22 -2.49 2.82
CA ARG A 77 -23.65 -1.90 4.05
C ARG A 77 -22.50 -2.73 4.64
N GLN A 78 -22.08 -3.81 3.98
CA GLN A 78 -21.04 -4.72 4.44
C GLN A 78 -19.68 -4.02 4.54
N GLN A 79 -18.94 -4.36 5.60
CA GLN A 79 -17.56 -3.94 5.78
C GLN A 79 -16.62 -4.92 5.07
N VAL A 80 -15.61 -4.37 4.42
CA VAL A 80 -14.58 -5.12 3.72
C VAL A 80 -13.21 -4.59 4.09
N CYS A 81 -12.23 -5.48 4.05
CA CYS A 81 -10.82 -5.16 4.22
C CYS A 81 -10.15 -5.11 2.85
N LEU A 82 -9.49 -3.99 2.58
CA LEU A 82 -8.70 -3.77 1.38
C LEU A 82 -7.22 -3.92 1.75
N PHE A 83 -6.51 -4.78 1.04
CA PHE A 83 -5.07 -4.96 1.17
C PHE A 83 -4.43 -4.57 -0.16
N ALA A 84 -3.58 -3.55 -0.14
CA ALA A 84 -2.85 -3.14 -1.33
C ALA A 84 -1.46 -3.75 -1.34
N PHE A 85 -1.11 -4.38 -2.45
CA PHE A 85 0.23 -4.90 -2.73
C PHE A 85 0.82 -4.18 -3.94
N SER A 86 2.11 -3.88 -3.87
CA SER A 86 2.91 -3.35 -4.97
C SER A 86 3.86 -4.42 -5.51
N GLY A 87 4.04 -4.46 -6.82
CA GLY A 87 4.83 -5.51 -7.48
C GLY A 87 4.56 -5.53 -8.97
N SER A 88 4.64 -6.71 -9.58
CA SER A 88 4.17 -6.96 -10.94
C SER A 88 3.17 -8.10 -10.88
N PHE A 89 1.93 -7.81 -11.26
CA PHE A 89 0.82 -8.74 -11.16
C PHE A 89 0.21 -8.96 -12.54
N THR A 90 -0.15 -10.21 -12.79
CA THR A 90 -0.97 -10.66 -13.90
C THR A 90 -2.18 -11.41 -13.37
N ALA A 91 -3.21 -11.60 -14.20
CA ALA A 91 -4.39 -12.38 -13.84
C ALA A 91 -4.06 -13.81 -13.36
N ALA A 92 -2.94 -14.39 -13.84
CA ALA A 92 -2.48 -15.71 -13.41
C ALA A 92 -1.74 -15.71 -12.05
N SER A 93 -1.20 -14.55 -11.64
CA SER A 93 -0.46 -14.40 -10.38
C SER A 93 -1.34 -14.13 -9.15
N VAL A 94 -2.66 -14.00 -9.35
CA VAL A 94 -3.60 -13.67 -8.27
C VAL A 94 -4.84 -14.54 -8.31
N SER A 95 -5.46 -14.73 -7.14
CA SER A 95 -6.73 -15.41 -6.99
C SER A 95 -7.91 -14.47 -7.31
N LYS A 96 -8.91 -14.96 -8.05
CA LYS A 96 -10.11 -14.21 -8.48
C LYS A 96 -9.73 -12.84 -9.10
N PRO A 97 -8.94 -12.81 -10.18
CA PRO A 97 -8.51 -11.57 -10.81
C PRO A 97 -9.70 -10.76 -11.34
N ARG A 98 -9.65 -9.46 -11.13
CA ARG A 98 -10.64 -8.46 -11.56
C ARG A 98 -9.94 -7.22 -12.08
N GLY A 99 -10.63 -6.42 -12.88
CA GLY A 99 -10.06 -5.21 -13.47
C GLY A 99 -9.15 -5.53 -14.65
N ARG A 100 -7.90 -5.04 -14.61
CA ARG A 100 -6.94 -5.20 -15.72
C ARG A 100 -6.33 -6.61 -15.78
N PRO A 101 -5.84 -7.07 -16.95
CA PRO A 101 -5.14 -8.35 -17.07
C PRO A 101 -3.75 -8.34 -16.41
N ASP A 102 -3.13 -7.16 -16.30
CA ASP A 102 -1.81 -6.93 -15.71
C ASP A 102 -1.71 -5.53 -15.09
N GLY A 103 -0.73 -5.36 -14.18
CA GLY A 103 -0.41 -4.08 -13.56
C GLY A 103 0.61 -4.18 -12.43
N HIS A 104 0.94 -3.03 -11.83
CA HIS A 104 1.94 -2.95 -10.76
C HIS A 104 1.37 -2.97 -9.34
N LEU A 105 0.05 -3.01 -9.24
CA LEU A 105 -0.67 -2.94 -7.99
C LEU A 105 -1.79 -3.98 -7.99
N ALA A 106 -1.93 -4.69 -6.88
CA ALA A 106 -3.03 -5.61 -6.63
C ALA A 106 -3.74 -5.19 -5.35
N VAL A 107 -5.05 -4.98 -5.44
CA VAL A 107 -5.90 -4.70 -4.28
C VAL A 107 -6.75 -5.93 -4.00
N VAL A 108 -6.41 -6.63 -2.92
CA VAL A 108 -7.17 -7.79 -2.44
C VAL A 108 -8.30 -7.29 -1.55
N VAL A 109 -9.52 -7.75 -1.83
CA VAL A 109 -10.72 -7.37 -1.09
C VAL A 109 -11.27 -8.59 -0.36
N LEU A 110 -11.26 -8.53 0.97
CA LEU A 110 -11.82 -9.56 1.84
C LEU A 110 -13.10 -9.06 2.51
N SER A 111 -14.06 -9.96 2.71
CA SER A 111 -15.23 -9.69 3.54
C SER A 111 -14.84 -9.64 5.02
N THR A 112 -15.55 -8.85 5.83
CA THR A 112 -15.41 -8.86 7.29
C THR A 112 -16.73 -9.33 7.92
N PRO A 113 -16.71 -10.17 8.98
CA PRO A 113 -15.55 -10.73 9.68
C PRO A 113 -15.03 -12.07 9.12
N ALA A 114 -15.68 -12.66 8.12
CA ALA A 114 -15.35 -13.99 7.63
C ALA A 114 -13.99 -14.09 6.90
N ASN A 115 -13.38 -12.97 6.54
CA ASN A 115 -12.11 -12.88 5.79
C ASN A 115 -12.14 -13.65 4.46
N GLU A 116 -13.30 -13.74 3.83
CA GLU A 116 -13.46 -14.44 2.56
C GLU A 116 -13.03 -13.55 1.39
N LEU A 117 -12.33 -14.13 0.42
CA LEU A 117 -11.90 -13.44 -0.78
C LEU A 117 -13.08 -13.09 -1.68
N ILE A 118 -13.39 -11.80 -1.77
CA ILE A 118 -14.36 -11.25 -2.72
C ILE A 118 -13.72 -11.18 -4.11
N GLY A 119 -12.51 -10.63 -4.18
CA GLY A 119 -11.74 -10.57 -5.42
C GLY A 119 -10.42 -9.81 -5.28
N THR A 120 -9.58 -9.93 -6.30
CA THR A 120 -8.31 -9.20 -6.40
C THR A 120 -8.34 -8.30 -7.62
N VAL A 121 -8.31 -6.98 -7.41
CA VAL A 121 -8.35 -6.00 -8.49
C VAL A 121 -6.93 -5.60 -8.87
N ILE A 122 -6.56 -5.81 -10.14
CA ILE A 122 -5.26 -5.42 -10.67
C ILE A 122 -5.35 -4.02 -11.28
N LEU A 123 -4.40 -3.16 -10.92
CA LEU A 123 -4.35 -1.73 -11.26
C LEU A 123 -2.91 -1.33 -11.62
N ASN A 124 -2.78 -0.26 -12.43
CA ASN A 124 -1.47 0.35 -12.71
C ASN A 124 -1.13 1.47 -11.73
N HIS A 125 -2.15 2.12 -11.20
CA HIS A 125 -2.07 3.23 -10.27
C HIS A 125 -3.15 3.03 -9.21
N LEU A 126 -2.83 3.39 -7.98
CA LEU A 126 -3.73 3.33 -6.85
C LEU A 126 -4.66 4.55 -6.96
N PRO A 127 -5.96 4.38 -7.25
CA PRO A 127 -6.88 5.51 -7.18
C PRO A 127 -7.09 5.92 -5.71
N LEU A 128 -6.87 4.97 -4.79
CA LEU A 128 -6.88 5.18 -3.36
C LEU A 128 -5.74 6.13 -3.00
N ARG A 129 -6.08 7.39 -2.68
CA ARG A 129 -5.27 8.12 -1.71
C ARG A 129 -5.42 7.34 -0.40
N PHE A 130 -4.52 6.38 -0.18
CA PHE A 130 -4.29 5.79 1.12
C PHE A 130 -3.77 6.93 2.02
N GLY A 131 -4.71 7.72 2.51
CA GLY A 131 -4.47 8.98 3.17
C GLY A 131 -3.73 8.75 4.48
N HIS A 132 -2.53 9.34 4.56
CA HIS A 132 -1.68 9.51 5.74
C HIS A 132 -0.97 8.26 6.29
N SER A 133 -0.54 7.36 5.41
CA SER A 133 0.72 6.63 5.68
C SER A 133 1.82 7.26 4.83
N HIS A 134 2.71 8.00 5.47
CA HIS A 134 3.92 8.59 4.88
C HIS A 134 4.90 7.49 4.41
N ILE A 135 4.52 6.70 3.41
CA ILE A 135 5.42 5.82 2.69
C ILE A 135 5.55 6.42 1.31
N GLY A 136 6.73 6.98 1.09
CA GLY A 136 7.13 7.69 -0.12
C GLY A 136 6.68 6.99 -1.39
N LEU A 137 5.86 7.73 -2.12
CA LEU A 137 5.88 7.82 -3.56
C LEU A 137 7.32 7.60 -4.10
N LEU A 138 7.60 6.43 -4.66
CA LEU A 138 8.49 6.35 -5.81
C LEU A 138 7.59 6.10 -7.02
N ALA A 139 7.01 7.19 -7.48
CA ALA A 139 6.55 7.33 -8.83
C ALA A 139 7.79 7.37 -9.74
N GLU A 140 7.73 6.57 -10.80
CA GLU A 140 8.16 6.95 -12.14
C GLU A 140 9.63 7.42 -12.31
N VAL A 141 10.55 6.48 -12.50
CA VAL A 141 11.81 6.79 -13.21
C VAL A 141 11.49 6.84 -14.70
N LYS A 142 11.04 8.01 -15.17
CA LYS A 142 11.02 8.35 -16.59
C LYS A 142 12.45 8.65 -17.02
N GLY A 143 13.10 7.67 -17.64
CA GLY A 143 14.38 7.85 -18.31
C GLY A 143 14.27 8.89 -19.42
N GLY A 144 14.81 10.08 -19.18
CA GLY A 144 14.98 11.14 -20.17
C GLY A 144 16.47 11.42 -20.34
N GLY A 145 17.06 10.82 -21.36
CA GLY A 145 18.43 11.12 -21.77
C GLY A 145 18.53 12.55 -22.30
N GLY A 146 19.51 13.28 -21.77
CA GLY A 146 19.90 14.60 -22.23
C GLY A 146 21.41 14.74 -22.06
N THR A 147 22.16 14.27 -23.05
CA THR A 147 23.58 14.54 -23.22
C THR A 147 23.79 16.02 -23.51
N ALA A 148 24.42 16.75 -22.59
CA ALA A 148 25.09 18.01 -22.90
C ALA A 148 26.59 17.70 -23.01
N VAL A 149 27.11 17.76 -24.24
CA VAL A 149 28.55 17.79 -24.52
C VAL A 149 28.92 19.27 -24.73
N SER A 150 30.11 19.60 -24.24
CA SER A 150 30.74 20.93 -24.15
C SER A 150 30.71 21.80 -25.39
#